data_AF-A0A844MU68-F1
#
_entry.id   AF-A0A844MU68-F1
#
_cell.length_a   1.000
_cell.length_b   1.000
_cell.length_c   1.000
_cell.angle_alpha   90.00
_cell.angle_beta   90.00
_cell.angle_gamma   90.00
#
_symmetry.space_group_name_H-M   'P 1'
#
loop_
_entity.id
_entity.type
_entity.pdbx_description
1 polymer ?
#
loop_
_entity_poly.entity_id
_entity_poly.type
_entity_poly.pdbx_seq_one_letter_code
_entity_poly.pdbx_strand_id
1 'polypeptide(L)'
;MADWIAIGTVVTGVVAAGAAVVQAWAALQAKLEAQKQQIEVNTELIKRLAEIEQIVNNRLAAIEQVVNNRQEKEIYTTIINDYELKHLQRLASSEPYLKYVKRDSFKQELRRLRTLGLIESYLNKHIGSMPREGNLRDYVKITERGQDYLEVISKRNQRNNKD
;
A
#
# COMPACT_ATOMS: atom_id res chain seq x y z
N MET A 1 35.81 34.94 83.11
CA MET A 1 35.90 33.63 82.44
C MET A 1 34.76 33.46 81.41
N ALA A 2 34.53 34.44 80.51
CA ALA A 2 33.41 34.40 79.55
C ALA A 2 33.86 34.49 78.07
N ASP A 3 35.02 35.06 77.78
CA ASP A 3 35.47 35.29 76.39
C ASP A 3 36.00 34.04 75.66
N TRP A 4 36.41 32.99 76.36
CA TRP A 4 36.90 31.76 75.72
C TRP A 4 35.78 30.86 75.18
N ILE A 5 34.55 30.97 75.73
CA ILE A 5 33.41 30.14 75.31
C ILE A 5 32.82 30.65 73.99
N ALA A 6 32.79 31.98 73.79
CA ALA A 6 32.27 32.60 72.58
C ALA A 6 33.12 32.31 71.33
N ILE A 7 34.45 32.25 71.47
CA ILE A 7 35.37 31.92 70.37
C ILE A 7 35.18 30.46 69.92
N GLY A 8 34.98 29.53 70.87
CA GLY A 8 34.74 28.12 70.56
C GLY A 8 33.41 27.86 69.81
N THR A 9 32.37 28.65 70.08
CA THR A 9 31.06 28.53 69.41
C THR A 9 31.08 29.10 67.99
N VAL A 10 31.81 30.19 67.75
CA VAL A 10 31.96 30.77 66.40
C VAL A 10 32.77 29.84 65.50
N VAL A 11 33.85 29.23 66.00
CA VAL A 11 34.70 28.31 65.21
C VAL A 11 33.94 27.03 64.85
N THR A 12 33.15 26.46 65.77
CA THR A 12 32.32 25.28 65.47
C THR A 12 31.21 25.56 64.45
N GLY A 13 30.59 26.75 64.51
CA GLY A 13 29.59 27.17 63.52
C GLY A 13 30.15 27.34 62.10
N VAL A 14 31.36 27.91 61.95
CA VAL A 14 32.02 28.09 60.65
C VAL A 14 32.43 26.75 60.03
N VAL A 15 32.94 25.81 60.84
CA VAL A 15 33.30 24.45 60.38
C VAL A 15 32.05 23.65 59.98
N ALA A 16 30.95 23.76 60.74
CA ALA A 16 29.68 23.11 60.40
C ALA A 16 29.06 23.67 59.10
N ALA A 17 29.13 24.99 58.89
CA ALA A 17 28.70 25.61 57.63
C ALA A 17 29.54 25.14 56.44
N GLY A 18 30.87 25.01 56.61
CA GLY A 18 31.75 24.44 55.59
C GLY A 18 31.40 22.99 55.22
N ALA A 19 31.13 22.15 56.22
CA ALA A 19 30.72 20.76 56.00
C ALA A 19 29.37 20.66 55.26
N ALA A 20 28.40 21.52 55.58
CA ALA A 20 27.11 21.57 54.91
C ALA A 20 27.23 21.97 53.42
N VAL A 21 28.12 22.92 53.11
CA VAL A 21 28.39 23.33 51.72
C VAL A 21 29.03 22.20 50.91
N VAL A 22 29.98 21.47 51.49
CA VAL A 22 30.63 20.32 50.83
C VAL A 22 29.61 19.21 50.57
N GLN A 23 28.72 18.92 51.52
CA GLN A 23 27.65 17.93 51.35
C GLN A 23 26.63 18.35 50.28
N ALA A 24 26.22 19.62 50.26
CA ALA A 24 25.32 20.15 49.25
C ALA A 24 25.93 20.08 47.83
N TRP A 25 27.24 20.38 47.72
CA TRP A 25 27.96 20.27 46.45
C TRP A 25 28.06 18.82 45.98
N ALA A 26 28.35 17.87 46.87
CA ALA A 26 28.37 16.44 46.55
C ALA A 26 26.99 15.95 46.07
N ALA A 27 25.91 16.39 46.72
CA ALA A 27 24.54 16.06 46.30
C ALA A 27 24.19 16.64 44.92
N LEU A 28 24.64 17.87 44.63
CA LEU A 28 24.47 18.48 43.31
C LEU A 28 25.23 17.72 42.21
N GLN A 29 26.46 17.28 42.49
CA GLN A 29 27.24 16.46 41.55
C GLN A 29 26.56 15.12 41.28
N ALA A 30 26.06 14.44 42.32
CA ALA A 30 25.33 13.18 42.15
C ALA A 30 24.05 13.37 41.32
N LYS A 31 23.31 14.46 41.54
CA LYS A 31 22.11 14.79 40.76
C LYS A 31 22.44 15.11 39.30
N LEU A 32 23.52 15.85 39.05
CA LEU A 32 23.99 16.14 37.70
C LEU A 32 24.37 14.87 36.96
N GLU A 33 25.07 13.95 37.61
CA GLU A 33 25.50 12.70 36.99
C GLU A 33 24.31 11.77 36.67
N ALA A 34 23.33 11.68 37.58
CA ALA A 34 22.08 10.98 37.31
C ALA A 34 21.31 11.58 36.13
N GLN A 35 21.31 12.92 36.00
CA GLN A 35 20.68 13.59 34.86
C GLN A 35 21.38 13.28 33.53
N LYS A 36 22.71 13.25 33.50
CA LYS A 36 23.46 12.87 32.28
C LYS A 36 23.14 11.45 31.85
N GLN A 37 23.13 10.51 32.78
CA GLN A 37 22.78 9.12 32.49
C GLN A 37 21.36 9.01 31.93
N GLN A 38 20.40 9.76 32.50
CA GLN A 38 19.04 9.77 31.99
C GLN A 38 18.95 10.37 30.57
N ILE A 39 19.72 11.43 30.28
CA ILE A 39 19.78 12.03 28.94
C ILE A 39 20.36 11.04 27.93
N GLU A 40 21.39 10.28 28.31
CA GLU A 40 21.98 9.26 27.46
C GLU A 40 20.97 8.15 27.12
N VAL A 41 20.26 7.63 28.13
CA VAL A 41 19.19 6.65 27.93
C VAL A 41 18.08 7.21 27.03
N ASN A 42 17.64 8.44 27.26
CA ASN A 42 16.61 9.07 26.44
C ASN A 42 17.08 9.28 24.99
N THR A 43 18.34 9.62 24.79
CA THR A 43 18.94 9.78 23.46
C THR A 43 18.90 8.47 22.69
N GLU A 44 19.23 7.37 23.37
CA GLU A 44 19.19 6.03 22.78
C GLU A 44 17.75 5.60 22.44
N LEU A 45 16.78 5.89 23.33
CA LEU A 45 15.36 5.63 23.06
C LEU A 45 14.85 6.40 21.83
N ILE A 46 15.24 7.66 21.67
CA ILE A 46 14.86 8.48 20.51
C ILE A 46 15.40 7.87 19.21
N LYS A 47 16.65 7.38 19.21
CA LYS A 47 17.22 6.70 18.03
C LYS A 47 16.42 5.46 17.64
N ARG A 48 16.07 4.62 18.62
CA ARG A 48 15.26 3.41 18.38
C ARG A 48 13.86 3.74 17.86
N LEU A 49 13.24 4.82 18.35
CA LEU A 49 11.93 5.26 17.85
C LEU A 49 12.01 5.68 16.38
N ALA A 50 13.07 6.39 15.97
CA ALA A 50 13.28 6.76 14.57
C ALA A 50 13.47 5.53 13.66
N GLU A 51 14.18 4.50 14.14
CA GLU A 51 14.31 3.23 13.42
C GLU A 51 12.97 2.51 13.26
N ILE A 52 12.15 2.48 14.31
CA ILE A 52 10.81 1.88 14.28
C ILE A 52 9.91 2.64 13.29
N GLU A 53 9.95 3.96 13.30
CA GLU A 53 9.20 4.79 12.37
C GLU A 53 9.56 4.45 10.92
N GLN A 54 10.85 4.30 10.61
CA GLN A 54 11.30 3.90 9.29
C GLN A 54 10.80 2.49 8.91
N ILE A 55 10.83 1.54 9.84
CA ILE A 55 10.31 0.18 9.61
C ILE A 55 8.80 0.22 9.32
N VAL A 56 8.03 1.00 10.08
CA VAL A 56 6.59 1.14 9.89
C VAL A 56 6.27 1.74 8.54
N ASN A 57 6.97 2.82 8.14
CA ASN A 57 6.77 3.47 6.84
C ASN A 57 7.08 2.51 5.68
N ASN A 58 8.17 1.74 5.77
CA ASN A 58 8.51 0.73 4.76
C ASN A 58 7.44 -0.37 4.67
N ARG A 59 6.92 -0.83 5.81
CA ARG A 59 5.86 -1.86 5.85
C ARG A 59 4.53 -1.33 5.31
N LEU A 60 4.17 -0.08 5.61
CA LEU A 60 2.97 0.56 5.07
C LEU A 60 3.04 0.63 3.54
N ALA A 61 4.16 1.09 2.98
CA ALA A 61 4.36 1.11 1.53
C ALA A 61 4.24 -0.30 0.89
N ALA A 62 4.78 -1.32 1.55
CA ALA A 62 4.65 -2.71 1.09
C ALA A 62 3.19 -3.21 1.15
N ILE A 63 2.44 -2.86 2.21
CA ILE A 63 1.03 -3.21 2.35
C ILE A 63 0.19 -2.53 1.26
N GLU A 64 0.43 -1.25 1.00
CA GLU A 64 -0.26 -0.51 -0.08
C GLU A 64 -0.06 -1.20 -1.44
N GLN A 65 1.17 -1.63 -1.75
CA GLN A 65 1.43 -2.39 -2.96
C GLN A 65 0.68 -3.72 -3.00
N VAL A 66 0.64 -4.47 -1.89
CA VAL A 66 -0.08 -5.75 -1.83
C VAL A 66 -1.59 -5.55 -1.99
N VAL A 67 -2.16 -4.52 -1.36
CA VAL A 67 -3.60 -4.21 -1.44
C VAL A 67 -3.98 -3.78 -2.85
N ASN A 68 -3.23 -2.86 -3.47
CA ASN A 68 -3.46 -2.43 -4.85
C ASN A 68 -3.38 -3.62 -5.82
N ASN A 69 -2.38 -4.48 -5.65
CA ASN A 69 -2.22 -5.69 -6.45
C ASN A 69 -3.32 -6.74 -6.24
N ARG A 70 -4.06 -6.71 -5.13
CA ARG A 70 -5.12 -7.69 -4.81
C ARG A 70 -6.49 -7.23 -5.30
N GLN A 71 -6.85 -5.96 -5.10
CA GLN A 71 -8.14 -5.42 -5.51
C GLN A 71 -8.30 -5.39 -7.03
N GLU A 72 -7.27 -5.03 -7.78
CA GLU A 72 -7.30 -5.11 -9.25
C GLU A 72 -7.38 -6.56 -9.73
N LYS A 73 -6.68 -7.49 -9.07
CA LYS A 73 -6.46 -8.86 -9.57
C LYS A 73 -7.65 -9.81 -9.37
N GLU A 74 -8.54 -9.56 -8.42
CA GLU A 74 -9.72 -10.41 -8.14
C GLU A 74 -10.99 -9.96 -8.89
N ILE A 75 -11.11 -8.66 -9.22
CA ILE A 75 -12.30 -8.14 -9.89
C ILE A 75 -12.35 -8.59 -11.36
N TYR A 76 -11.24 -8.61 -12.08
CA TYR A 76 -11.26 -8.87 -13.52
C TYR A 76 -11.62 -10.32 -13.88
N THR A 77 -11.15 -11.34 -13.16
CA THR A 77 -11.34 -12.75 -13.55
C THR A 77 -12.74 -13.32 -13.34
N THR A 78 -13.61 -12.58 -12.64
CA THR A 78 -14.95 -13.07 -12.26
C THR A 78 -16.06 -12.45 -13.10
N ILE A 79 -15.73 -11.46 -13.94
CA ILE A 79 -16.75 -10.63 -14.61
C ILE A 79 -17.22 -11.23 -15.93
N ILE A 80 -16.33 -11.83 -16.71
CA ILE A 80 -16.66 -12.46 -18.00
C ILE A 80 -16.35 -13.95 -17.97
N ASN A 81 -17.18 -14.74 -18.66
CA ASN A 81 -16.99 -16.18 -18.77
C ASN A 81 -16.00 -16.55 -19.90
N ASP A 82 -15.66 -17.83 -20.02
CA ASP A 82 -14.69 -18.33 -21.01
C ASP A 82 -15.12 -18.06 -22.47
N TYR A 83 -16.41 -18.08 -22.77
CA TYR A 83 -16.93 -17.81 -24.12
C TYR A 83 -16.78 -16.33 -24.47
N GLU A 84 -17.12 -15.44 -23.54
CA GLU A 84 -16.94 -13.99 -23.66
C GLU A 84 -15.45 -13.61 -23.79
N LEU A 85 -14.57 -14.26 -23.02
CA LEU A 85 -13.13 -14.06 -23.16
C LEU A 85 -12.64 -14.47 -24.56
N LYS A 86 -13.10 -15.62 -25.08
CA LYS A 86 -12.78 -16.04 -26.46
C LYS A 86 -13.30 -15.04 -27.49
N HIS A 87 -14.48 -14.48 -27.29
CA HIS A 87 -15.01 -13.44 -28.17
C HIS A 87 -14.12 -12.19 -28.16
N LEU A 88 -13.72 -11.73 -26.98
CA LEU A 88 -12.87 -10.56 -26.83
C LEU A 88 -11.48 -10.77 -27.44
N GLN A 89 -10.83 -11.91 -27.19
CA GLN A 89 -9.54 -12.28 -27.79
C GLN A 89 -9.59 -12.33 -29.31
N ARG A 90 -10.64 -12.94 -29.87
CA ARG A 90 -10.82 -13.02 -31.33
C ARG A 90 -11.20 -11.68 -31.96
N LEU A 91 -11.75 -10.73 -31.21
CA LEU A 91 -11.94 -9.35 -31.67
C LEU A 91 -10.63 -8.56 -31.65
N ALA A 92 -9.72 -8.86 -30.71
CA ALA A 92 -8.41 -8.23 -30.61
C ALA A 92 -7.37 -8.74 -31.62
N SER A 93 -7.55 -9.95 -32.18
CA SER A 93 -6.60 -10.52 -33.14
C SER A 93 -6.54 -9.74 -34.46
N SER A 94 -5.69 -10.12 -35.41
CA SER A 94 -5.76 -9.62 -36.79
C SER A 94 -6.67 -10.47 -37.69
N GLU A 95 -7.15 -11.61 -37.20
CA GLU A 95 -7.89 -12.58 -38.01
C GLU A 95 -9.38 -12.21 -38.18
N PRO A 96 -9.97 -12.48 -39.35
CA PRO A 96 -11.41 -12.35 -39.56
C PRO A 96 -12.24 -13.17 -38.56
N TYR A 97 -13.26 -12.55 -37.96
CA TYR A 97 -14.17 -13.25 -37.05
C TYR A 97 -15.35 -13.84 -37.83
N LEU A 98 -15.09 -14.93 -38.57
CA LEU A 98 -16.07 -15.51 -39.51
C LEU A 98 -16.89 -16.68 -38.94
N LYS A 99 -16.43 -17.30 -37.85
CA LYS A 99 -17.04 -18.53 -37.30
C LYS A 99 -17.88 -18.21 -36.06
N TYR A 100 -18.98 -17.49 -36.24
CA TYR A 100 -20.03 -17.37 -35.22
C TYR A 100 -21.36 -17.86 -35.79
N VAL A 101 -22.21 -18.42 -34.93
CA VAL A 101 -23.60 -18.72 -35.25
C VAL A 101 -24.45 -17.84 -34.34
N LYS A 102 -25.28 -16.97 -34.93
CA LYS A 102 -26.18 -16.10 -34.18
C LYS A 102 -27.20 -16.94 -33.40
N ARG A 103 -26.95 -17.11 -32.11
CA ARG A 103 -27.85 -17.72 -31.11
C ARG A 103 -28.13 -16.71 -30.00
N ASP A 104 -29.12 -16.98 -29.17
CA ASP A 104 -29.49 -16.06 -28.08
C ASP A 104 -28.37 -15.91 -27.04
N SER A 105 -27.69 -17.01 -26.70
CA SER A 105 -26.51 -16.98 -25.81
C SER A 105 -25.41 -16.08 -26.37
N PHE A 106 -25.05 -16.23 -27.65
CA PHE A 106 -24.04 -15.40 -28.31
C PHE A 106 -24.42 -13.91 -28.30
N LYS A 107 -25.69 -13.57 -28.57
CA LYS A 107 -26.16 -12.18 -28.46
C LYS A 107 -26.06 -11.66 -27.03
N GLN A 108 -26.35 -12.50 -26.04
CA GLN A 108 -26.28 -12.14 -24.63
C GLN A 108 -24.85 -11.88 -24.17
N GLU A 109 -23.90 -12.74 -24.56
CA GLU A 109 -22.47 -12.58 -24.32
C GLU A 109 -21.95 -11.26 -24.90
N LEU A 110 -22.26 -10.96 -26.17
CA LEU A 110 -21.87 -9.69 -26.79
C LEU A 110 -22.52 -8.47 -26.12
N ARG A 111 -23.79 -8.59 -25.69
CA ARG A 111 -24.45 -7.50 -24.95
C ARG A 111 -23.79 -7.27 -23.60
N ARG A 112 -23.41 -8.32 -22.87
CA ARG A 112 -22.67 -8.20 -21.60
C ARG A 112 -21.30 -7.56 -21.81
N LEU A 113 -20.52 -8.03 -22.79
CA LEU A 113 -19.23 -7.41 -23.16
C LEU A 113 -19.39 -5.91 -23.47
N ARG A 114 -20.47 -5.53 -24.17
CA ARG A 114 -20.77 -4.13 -24.47
C ARG A 114 -21.16 -3.34 -23.21
N THR A 115 -22.00 -3.89 -22.34
CA THR A 115 -22.39 -3.27 -21.06
C THR A 115 -21.18 -3.03 -20.16
N LEU A 116 -20.18 -3.92 -20.20
CA LEU A 116 -18.92 -3.78 -19.47
C LEU A 116 -17.94 -2.79 -20.10
N GLY A 117 -18.28 -2.22 -21.26
CA GLY A 117 -17.43 -1.30 -22.01
C GLY A 117 -16.21 -1.94 -22.65
N LEU A 118 -16.17 -3.28 -22.79
CA LEU A 118 -15.05 -4.02 -23.39
C LEU A 118 -15.13 -4.05 -24.92
N ILE A 119 -16.34 -3.91 -25.47
CA ILE A 119 -16.59 -3.77 -26.89
C ILE A 119 -17.59 -2.64 -27.12
N GLU A 120 -17.61 -2.09 -28.32
CA GLU A 120 -18.61 -1.14 -28.77
C GLU A 120 -19.15 -1.52 -30.16
N SER A 121 -20.38 -1.09 -30.44
CA SER A 121 -21.01 -1.27 -31.75
C SER A 121 -20.69 -0.09 -32.67
N TYR A 122 -20.47 -0.34 -33.96
CA TYR A 122 -20.35 0.76 -34.92
C TYR A 122 -21.65 1.54 -35.06
N LEU A 123 -21.55 2.77 -35.58
CA LEU A 123 -22.72 3.61 -35.85
C LEU A 123 -23.72 2.86 -36.74
N ASN A 124 -24.99 2.84 -36.34
CA ASN A 124 -26.09 2.11 -37.00
C ASN A 124 -25.93 0.58 -37.09
N LYS A 125 -24.97 -0.01 -36.34
CA LYS A 125 -24.84 -1.46 -36.20
C LYS A 125 -25.35 -1.87 -34.83
N HIS A 126 -26.23 -2.87 -34.81
CA HIS A 126 -26.78 -3.41 -33.57
C HIS A 126 -26.54 -4.91 -33.52
N ILE A 127 -26.22 -5.43 -32.33
CA ILE A 127 -26.06 -6.88 -32.09
C ILE A 127 -27.34 -7.64 -32.50
N GLY A 128 -28.51 -7.00 -32.36
CA GLY A 128 -29.79 -7.57 -32.79
C GLY A 128 -29.92 -7.74 -34.31
N SER A 129 -29.34 -6.84 -35.10
CA SER A 129 -29.47 -6.81 -36.57
C SER A 129 -28.38 -7.58 -37.31
N MET A 130 -27.42 -8.18 -36.60
CA MET A 130 -26.36 -8.99 -37.23
C MET A 130 -26.94 -10.18 -38.02
N PRO A 131 -26.32 -10.59 -39.13
CA PRO A 131 -26.72 -11.78 -39.86
C PRO A 131 -26.44 -13.04 -39.04
N ARG A 132 -27.01 -14.17 -39.47
CA ARG A 132 -26.82 -15.47 -38.80
C ARG A 132 -25.34 -15.88 -38.77
N GLU A 133 -24.63 -15.56 -39.84
CA GLU A 133 -23.21 -15.81 -40.08
C GLU A 133 -22.61 -14.58 -40.79
N GLY A 134 -21.32 -14.35 -40.66
CA GLY A 134 -20.62 -13.19 -41.23
C GLY A 134 -19.36 -12.85 -40.44
N ASN A 135 -18.80 -11.65 -40.69
CA ASN A 135 -17.69 -11.14 -39.89
C ASN A 135 -18.21 -10.30 -38.72
N LEU A 136 -17.96 -10.73 -37.48
CA LEU A 136 -18.42 -9.98 -36.29
C LEU A 136 -17.82 -8.57 -36.23
N ARG A 137 -16.61 -8.40 -36.78
CA ARG A 137 -15.89 -7.12 -36.82
C ARG A 137 -16.56 -6.05 -37.69
N ASP A 138 -17.56 -6.41 -38.49
CA ASP A 138 -18.33 -5.44 -39.28
C ASP A 138 -19.42 -4.76 -38.44
N TYR A 139 -19.64 -5.25 -37.21
CA TYR A 139 -20.72 -4.82 -36.32
C TYR A 139 -20.22 -4.28 -34.98
N VAL A 140 -19.13 -4.85 -34.46
CA VAL A 140 -18.54 -4.44 -33.19
C VAL A 140 -17.01 -4.35 -33.29
N LYS A 141 -16.43 -3.54 -32.43
CA LYS A 141 -14.98 -3.46 -32.22
C LYS A 141 -14.65 -3.51 -30.75
N ILE A 142 -13.44 -3.96 -30.44
CA ILE A 142 -12.88 -3.89 -29.10
C ILE A 142 -12.56 -2.43 -28.74
N THR A 143 -12.77 -2.05 -27.48
CA THR A 143 -12.40 -0.74 -26.95
C THR A 143 -10.98 -0.77 -26.38
N GLU A 144 -10.42 0.39 -26.03
CA GLU A 144 -9.16 0.49 -25.28
C GLU A 144 -9.24 -0.29 -23.95
N ARG A 145 -10.30 -0.08 -23.18
CA ARG A 145 -10.60 -0.86 -21.97
C ARG A 145 -10.64 -2.37 -22.21
N GLY A 146 -11.15 -2.80 -23.37
CA GLY A 146 -11.15 -4.20 -23.77
C GLY A 146 -9.75 -4.76 -24.03
N GLN A 147 -8.85 -3.95 -24.60
CA GLN A 147 -7.44 -4.31 -24.79
C GLN A 147 -6.71 -4.40 -23.46
N ASP A 148 -6.88 -3.39 -22.58
CA ASP A 148 -6.28 -3.37 -21.24
C ASP A 148 -6.68 -4.62 -20.44
N TYR A 149 -7.97 -4.97 -20.51
CA TYR A 149 -8.49 -6.19 -19.89
C TYR A 149 -7.76 -7.45 -20.36
N LEU A 150 -7.53 -7.60 -21.68
CA LEU A 150 -6.81 -8.75 -22.23
C LEU A 150 -5.34 -8.78 -21.79
N GLU A 151 -4.69 -7.61 -21.68
CA GLU A 151 -3.32 -7.54 -21.21
C GLU A 151 -3.19 -8.03 -19.76
N VAL A 152 -4.09 -7.58 -18.87
CA VAL A 152 -4.14 -8.02 -17.47
C VAL A 152 -4.32 -9.54 -17.36
N ILE A 153 -5.26 -10.10 -18.13
CA ILE A 153 -5.50 -11.55 -18.14
C ILE A 153 -4.29 -12.33 -18.69
N SER A 154 -3.62 -11.83 -19.74
CA SER A 154 -2.45 -12.49 -20.33
C SER A 154 -1.27 -12.57 -19.34
N LYS A 155 -0.98 -11.47 -18.64
CA LYS A 155 0.07 -11.40 -17.61
C LYS A 155 -0.20 -12.38 -16.46
N ARG A 156 -1.46 -12.58 -16.08
CA ARG A 156 -1.85 -13.55 -15.05
C ARG A 156 -1.60 -15.00 -15.50
N ASN A 157 -2.04 -15.36 -16.71
CA ASN A 157 -1.86 -16.72 -17.22
C ASN A 157 -0.37 -17.11 -17.34
N GLN A 158 0.49 -16.14 -17.64
CA GLN A 158 1.95 -16.36 -17.66
C GLN A 158 2.56 -16.58 -16.26
N ARG A 159 1.99 -15.97 -15.20
CA ARG A 159 2.44 -16.18 -13.82
C ARG A 159 2.04 -17.56 -13.32
N ASN A 160 0.79 -17.96 -13.55
CA ASN A 160 0.27 -19.27 -13.12
C ASN A 160 0.95 -20.47 -13.81
N ASN A 161 1.65 -20.28 -14.94
CA ASN A 161 2.40 -21.32 -15.64
C ASN A 161 3.87 -21.44 -15.17
N LYS A 162 4.33 -20.59 -14.25
CA LYS A 162 5.70 -20.60 -13.72
C LYS A 162 5.81 -21.15 -12.28
N ASP A 163 4.66 -21.38 -11.64
CA ASP A 163 4.52 -21.99 -10.31
C ASP A 163 4.04 -23.44 -10.47
#